data_AF-A0A811KC34-F1
#
_entry.id   AF-A0A811KC34-F1
#
_cell.length_a   1.000
_cell.length_b   1.000
_cell.length_c   1.000
_cell.angle_alpha   90.00
_cell.angle_beta   90.00
_cell.angle_gamma   90.00
#
_symmetry.space_group_name_H-M   'P 1'
#
loop_
_entity.id
_entity.type
_entity.pdbx_description
1 polymer ?
#
loop_
_entity_poly.entity_id
_entity_poly.type
_entity_poly.pdbx_seq_one_letter_code
_entity_poly.pdbx_strand_id
1 'polypeptide(L)' 'MCCLSFTTCAHGTVPKAKAAMDLFLNNDFEQAQQKMKPLADKTMYHALGNSTILFLQAMMTCDRVWN' A
#
# COMPACT_ATOMS: atom_id res chain seq x y z
N MET A 1 -26.48 -2.81 5.07
CA MET A 1 -25.87 -3.30 3.82
C MET A 1 -24.35 -3.15 3.89
N CYS A 2 -23.63 -4.14 4.44
CA CYS A 2 -22.23 -4.50 4.09
C CYS A 2 -21.73 -5.70 4.93
N CYS A 3 -22.59 -6.70 5.23
CA CYS A 3 -22.23 -7.81 6.13
C CYS A 3 -22.47 -9.21 5.57
N LEU A 4 -22.68 -9.38 4.25
CA LEU A 4 -23.01 -10.70 3.68
C LEU A 4 -21.94 -11.31 2.75
N SER A 5 -20.68 -10.83 2.75
CA SER A 5 -19.62 -11.51 1.98
C SER A 5 -18.23 -11.32 2.58
N PHE A 6 -17.95 -12.01 3.69
CA PHE A 6 -16.62 -12.01 4.32
C PHE A 6 -15.52 -12.59 3.41
N THR A 7 -15.87 -13.35 2.36
CA THR A 7 -14.92 -14.04 1.47
C THR A 7 -14.62 -13.31 0.15
N THR A 8 -15.49 -12.43 -0.36
CA THR A 8 -15.32 -11.84 -1.70
C THR A 8 -14.51 -10.53 -1.71
N CYS A 9 -14.43 -9.80 -0.60
CA CYS A 9 -13.63 -8.56 -0.50
C CYS A 9 -12.12 -8.83 -0.49
N ALA A 10 -11.68 -10.00 -0.04
CA ALA A 10 -10.26 -10.37 0.03
C ALA A 10 -9.70 -10.89 -1.31
N HIS A 11 -10.51 -11.62 -2.09
CA HIS A 11 -10.00 -12.39 -3.24
C HIS A 11 -9.46 -11.50 -4.38
N GLY A 12 -10.10 -10.36 -4.67
CA GLY A 12 -9.70 -9.48 -5.77
C GLY A 12 -8.70 -8.37 -5.39
N THR A 13 -8.36 -8.24 -4.10
CA THR A 13 -7.60 -7.10 -3.56
C THR A 13 -6.18 -7.50 -3.18
N VAL A 14 -5.97 -8.74 -2.73
CA VAL A 14 -4.64 -9.30 -2.48
C VAL A 14 -3.75 -9.29 -3.74
N PRO A 15 -4.20 -9.68 -4.95
CA PRO A 15 -3.37 -9.59 -6.15
C PRO A 15 -3.01 -8.15 -6.53
N LYS A 16 -3.89 -7.19 -6.27
CA LYS A 16 -3.65 -5.76 -6.52
C LYS A 16 -2.62 -5.19 -5.55
N ALA A 17 -2.74 -5.56 -4.28
CA ALA A 17 -1.75 -5.20 -3.27
C ALA A 17 -0.39 -5.85 -3.59
N LYS A 18 -0.37 -7.11 -4.04
CA LYS A 18 0.86 -7.78 -4.49
C LYS A 18 1.52 -7.05 -5.66
N ALA A 19 0.77 -6.69 -6.69
CA ALA A 19 1.32 -5.97 -7.84
C ALA A 19 1.91 -4.59 -7.48
N ALA A 20 1.29 -3.88 -6.53
CA ALA A 20 1.85 -2.62 -6.04
C ALA A 20 3.04 -2.82 -5.08
N MET A 21 3.11 -3.94 -4.35
CA MET A 21 4.31 -4.34 -3.60
C MET A 21 5.47 -4.71 -4.53
N ASP A 22 5.20 -5.34 -5.68
CA ASP A 22 6.23 -5.65 -6.67
C ASP A 22 6.85 -4.35 -7.23
N LEU A 23 6.05 -3.29 -7.46
CA LEU A 23 6.57 -1.97 -7.85
C LEU A 23 7.43 -1.34 -6.74
N PHE A 24 6.97 -1.44 -5.49
CA PHE A 24 7.70 -0.96 -4.33
C PHE A 24 9.06 -1.65 -4.18
N LEU A 25 9.13 -2.98 -4.33
CA LEU A 25 10.38 -3.75 -4.26
C LEU A 25 11.33 -3.48 -5.44
N ASN A 26 10.80 -2.98 -6.56
CA ASN A 26 11.60 -2.49 -7.69
C ASN A 26 12.01 -1.02 -7.55
N ASN A 27 11.89 -0.44 -6.36
CA ASN A 27 12.18 0.97 -6.05
C ASN A 27 11.28 1.99 -6.77
N ASP A 28 10.15 1.56 -7.34
CA ASP A 28 9.16 2.46 -7.93
C ASP A 28 8.10 2.86 -6.89
N PHE A 29 8.54 3.64 -5.89
CA PHE A 29 7.72 4.03 -4.76
C PHE A 29 6.54 4.92 -5.16
N GLU A 30 6.68 5.75 -6.20
CA GLU A 30 5.61 6.64 -6.67
C GLU A 30 4.46 5.83 -7.30
N GLN A 31 4.76 4.92 -8.23
CA GLN A 31 3.72 4.10 -8.84
C GLN A 31 3.10 3.12 -7.84
N ALA A 32 3.89 2.59 -6.91
CA ALA A 32 3.37 1.76 -5.82
C ALA A 32 2.36 2.54 -4.96
N GLN A 33 2.70 3.78 -4.56
CA GLN A 33 1.82 4.62 -3.74
C GLN A 33 0.54 5.01 -4.49
N GLN A 34 0.63 5.36 -5.78
CA GLN A 34 -0.54 5.70 -6.60
C GLN A 34 -1.55 4.55 -6.70
N LYS A 35 -1.07 3.29 -6.73
CA LYS A 35 -1.94 2.11 -6.73
C LYS A 35 -2.50 1.78 -5.35
N MET A 36 -1.77 2.07 -4.28
CA MET A 36 -2.17 1.74 -2.90
C MET A 36 -3.12 2.76 -2.27
N LYS A 37 -2.87 4.06 -2.47
CA LYS A 37 -3.60 5.17 -1.84
C LYS A 37 -5.12 5.14 -2.04
N PRO A 38 -5.68 4.86 -3.23
CA PRO A 38 -7.14 4.87 -3.46
C PRO A 38 -7.89 3.72 -2.77
N LEU A 39 -7.17 2.67 -2.38
CA LEU A 39 -7.71 1.46 -1.77
C LEU A 39 -7.35 1.33 -0.30
N ALA A 40 -6.57 2.27 0.25
CA ALA A 40 -6.10 2.28 1.62
C ALA A 40 -7.27 2.21 2.62
N ASP A 41 -8.34 2.97 2.40
CA ASP A 41 -9.51 2.98 3.30
C ASP A 41 -10.50 1.83 3.04
N LYS A 42 -10.26 1.04 1.98
CA LYS A 42 -11.19 0.00 1.52
C LYS A 42 -10.77 -1.40 1.92
N THR A 43 -9.48 -1.64 2.09
CA THR A 43 -8.96 -2.98 2.38
C THR A 43 -7.71 -2.92 3.26
N MET A 44 -7.62 -3.85 4.20
CA MET A 44 -6.49 -3.95 5.14
C MET A 44 -5.13 -4.03 4.44
N TYR A 45 -5.03 -4.80 3.35
CA TYR A 45 -3.76 -4.99 2.65
C TYR A 45 -3.25 -3.73 1.94
N HIS A 46 -4.16 -2.90 1.40
CA HIS A 46 -3.76 -1.62 0.80
C HIS A 46 -3.50 -0.57 1.87
N ALA A 47 -4.22 -0.59 3.01
CA ALA A 47 -3.93 0.27 4.16
C ALA A 47 -2.51 0.02 4.70
N LEU A 48 -2.19 -1.25 4.95
CA LEU A 48 -0.89 -1.67 5.44
C LEU A 48 0.21 -1.34 4.42
N GLY A 49 0.02 -1.69 3.15
CA GLY A 49 0.97 -1.40 2.09
C GLY A 49 1.26 0.08 1.92
N ASN A 50 0.22 0.92 1.91
CA ASN A 50 0.37 2.37 1.82
C ASN A 50 1.11 2.95 3.03
N SER A 51 0.84 2.44 4.24
CA SER A 51 1.50 2.89 5.48
C SER A 51 2.99 2.57 5.46
N THR A 52 3.38 1.38 5.01
CA THR A 52 4.79 0.98 4.88
C THR A 52 5.54 1.87 3.88
N ILE A 53 4.92 2.20 2.74
CA ILE A 53 5.51 3.09 1.73
C ILE A 53 5.74 4.48 2.34
N LEU A 54 4.74 5.05 3.02
CA LEU A 54 4.84 6.36 3.68
C LEU A 54 5.90 6.37 4.78
N PHE A 55 5.99 5.30 5.56
CA PHE A 55 7.01 5.15 6.60
C PHE A 55 8.42 5.21 6.01
N LEU A 56 8.67 4.51 4.90
CA LEU A 56 9.98 4.52 4.26
C LEU A 56 10.29 5.84 3.56
N GLN A 57 9.29 6.48 2.94
CA GLN A 57 9.45 7.85 2.42
C GLN A 57 9.85 8.83 3.53
N ALA A 58 9.23 8.71 4.71
CA ALA A 58 9.59 9.51 5.87
C ALA A 58 11.03 9.21 6.32
N MET A 59 11.41 7.94 6.46
CA MET A 59 12.78 7.55 6.86
C MET A 59 13.85 8.05 5.90
N MET A 60 13.63 7.97 4.58
CA MET A 60 14.55 8.51 3.57
C MET A 60 14.65 10.03 3.63
N THR A 61 13.58 10.72 4.05
CA THR A 61 13.58 12.17 4.23
C THR A 61 14.27 12.57 5.53
N CYS A 62 14.14 11.78 6.60
CA CYS A 62 14.77 12.02 7.90
C CYS A 62 16.30 11.94 7.85
N ASP A 63 16.88 11.10 6.99
CA ASP A 63 18.33 11.04 6.80
C ASP A 63 18.92 12.38 6.34
N ARG A 64 18.16 13.13 5.50
CA ARG A 64 18.56 14.47 5.04
C ARG A 64 18.43 15.58 6.09
N VAL A 65 17.84 15.28 7.25
CA VAL A 65 17.66 16.25 8.37
C VAL A 65 18.68 16.01 9.48
N TRP A 66 19.24 14.79 9.58
CA TRP A 66 20.23 14.43 10.61
C TRP A 66 21.70 14.58 10.16
N ASN A 67 21.96 14.84 8.87
CA ASN A 67 23.26 15.30 8.34
C ASN A 67 23.28 16.82 8.14
#